data_AF-A0A929F992-F1
#
_entry.id   AF-A0A929F992-F1
#
_cell.length_a   1.000
_cell.length_b   1.000
_cell.length_c   1.000
_cell.angle_alpha   90.00
_cell.angle_beta   90.00
_cell.angle_gamma   90.00
#
_symmetry.space_group_name_H-M   'P 1'
#
loop_
_entity.id
_entity.type
_entity.pdbx_description
1 polymer ?
#
loop_
_entity_poly.entity_id
_entity_poly.type
_entity_poly.pdbx_seq_one_letter_code
_entity_poly.pdbx_strand_id
1 'polypeptide(L)' 'STLSVKGQPLFDPDADKVFADELRKHLKPEIEVMKLEVHLNTPEFAMAVVETFDEMMKDNGLDSNIFN' A
#
# COMPACT_ATOMS: atom_id res chain seq x y z
N SER A 1 -5.84 -0.80 -9.34
CA SER A 1 -6.41 -1.96 -10.06
C SER A 1 -5.93 -1.94 -11.51
N THR A 2 -5.94 -3.06 -12.22
CA THR A 2 -5.56 -3.12 -13.66
C THR A 2 -6.42 -2.19 -14.53
N LEU A 3 -7.66 -1.91 -14.10
CA LEU A 3 -8.59 -1.02 -14.81
C LEU A 3 -8.46 0.46 -14.43
N SER A 4 -7.64 0.79 -13.44
CA SER A 4 -7.46 2.16 -12.92
C SER A 4 -6.13 2.75 -13.40
N VAL A 5 -5.82 2.56 -14.69
CA VAL A 5 -4.61 3.07 -15.35
C VAL A 5 -4.97 3.83 -16.61
N LYS A 6 -4.12 4.77 -17.03
CA LYS A 6 -4.40 5.65 -18.17
C LYS A 6 -4.90 4.87 -19.40
N GLY A 7 -6.08 5.26 -19.88
CA GLY A 7 -6.74 4.64 -21.04
C GLY A 7 -7.67 3.47 -20.71
N GLN A 8 -7.83 3.11 -19.43
CA GLN A 8 -8.79 2.10 -18.99
C GLN A 8 -10.07 2.74 -18.42
N PRO A 9 -11.19 1.99 -18.34
CA PRO A 9 -12.50 2.55 -17.99
C PRO A 9 -12.62 3.17 -16.60
N LEU A 10 -11.72 2.80 -15.66
CA LEU A 10 -11.75 3.26 -14.27
C LEU A 10 -10.57 4.18 -13.94
N PHE A 11 -9.93 4.78 -14.95
CA PHE A 11 -8.84 5.73 -14.73
C PHE A 11 -9.39 7.09 -14.31
N ASP A 12 -9.26 7.39 -13.02
CA ASP A 12 -9.65 8.66 -12.43
C ASP A 12 -8.62 9.09 -11.36
N PRO A 13 -7.58 9.86 -11.75
CA PRO A 13 -6.54 10.28 -10.82
C PRO A 13 -7.04 11.27 -9.75
N ASP A 14 -8.15 11.97 -9.99
CA ASP A 14 -8.74 12.89 -9.01
C ASP A 14 -9.47 12.09 -7.92
N ALA A 15 -10.21 11.04 -8.30
CA ALA A 15 -10.82 10.12 -7.35
C ALA A 15 -9.78 9.41 -6.49
N ASP A 16 -8.67 8.94 -7.07
CA ASP A 16 -7.57 8.31 -6.34
C ASP A 16 -6.98 9.26 -5.28
N LYS A 17 -6.80 10.54 -5.64
CA LYS A 17 -6.30 11.57 -4.71
C LYS A 17 -7.28 11.82 -3.57
N VAL A 18 -8.57 12.02 -3.88
CA VAL A 18 -9.61 12.26 -2.87
C VAL A 18 -9.70 11.08 -1.91
N PHE A 19 -9.64 9.84 -2.41
CA PHE A 19 -9.63 8.64 -1.58
C PHE A 19 -8.43 8.61 -0.62
N ALA A 20 -7.21 8.84 -1.13
CA ALA A 20 -6.01 8.80 -0.32
C ALA A 20 -6.01 9.90 0.77
N ASP A 21 -6.45 11.11 0.41
CA ASP A 21 -6.51 12.22 1.35
C ASP A 21 -7.59 12.00 2.42
N GLU A 22 -8.75 11.45 2.06
CA GLU A 22 -9.83 11.19 3.01
C GLU A 22 -9.54 10.00 3.92
N LEU A 23 -8.92 8.94 3.40
CA LEU A 23 -8.49 7.79 4.19
C LEU A 23 -7.53 8.25 5.30
N ARG A 24 -6.52 9.06 4.98
CA ARG A 24 -5.53 9.55 5.94
C ARG A 24 -6.15 10.33 7.11
N LYS A 25 -7.21 11.10 6.87
CA LYS A 25 -7.90 11.86 7.93
C LYS A 25 -8.58 10.97 8.97
N HIS A 26 -8.95 9.75 8.58
CA HIS A 26 -9.71 8.81 9.40
C HIS A 26 -8.85 7.70 10.01
N LEU A 27 -7.57 7.61 9.66
CA LEU A 27 -6.65 6.66 10.29
C LEU A 27 -6.30 7.13 11.71
N LYS A 28 -6.08 6.16 12.61
CA LYS A 28 -5.59 6.47 13.94
C LYS A 28 -4.16 7.02 13.85
N PRO A 29 -3.75 7.98 14.71
CA PRO A 29 -2.42 8.59 14.64
C PRO A 29 -1.25 7.60 14.76
N GLU A 30 -1.45 6.46 15.43
CA GLU A 30 -0.44 5.41 15.57
C GLU A 30 -0.26 4.52 14.33
N ILE A 31 -1.13 4.63 13.32
CA ILE A 31 -0.99 3.86 12.07
C ILE A 31 0.00 4.60 11.16
N GLU A 32 1.10 3.94 10.84
CA GLU A 32 2.07 4.44 9.87
C GLU A 32 1.46 4.51 8.45
N VAL A 33 1.75 5.60 7.73
CA VAL A 33 1.28 5.81 6.37
C VAL A 33 2.46 6.13 5.46
N MET A 34 2.69 5.26 4.48
CA MET A 34 3.68 5.44 3.42
C MET A 34 2.99 5.73 2.08
N LYS A 35 3.51 6.67 1.30
CA LYS A 35 3.08 6.92 -0.08
C LYS A 35 4.12 6.35 -1.04
N LEU A 36 3.69 5.49 -1.97
CA LEU A 36 4.54 4.92 -3.02
C LEU A 36 4.10 5.47 -4.38
N GLU A 37 5.05 5.97 -5.18
CA GLU A 37 4.82 6.47 -6.55
C GLU A 37 4.95 5.33 -7.58
N VAL A 38 4.23 4.23 -7.35
CA VAL A 38 4.22 3.05 -8.22
C VAL A 38 2.78 2.56 -8.41
N HIS A 39 2.52 1.82 -9.49
CA HIS A 39 1.20 1.24 -9.71
C HIS A 39 0.99 -0.03 -8.86
N LEU A 40 -0.23 -0.23 -8.35
CA LEU A 40 -0.60 -1.33 -7.45
C LEU A 40 -0.14 -2.72 -7.92
N ASN A 41 -0.20 -2.98 -9.23
CA ASN A 41 0.08 -4.30 -9.81
C ASN A 41 1.55 -4.47 -10.27
N THR A 42 2.47 -3.66 -9.73
CA THR A 42 3.89 -3.73 -10.07
C THR A 42 4.64 -4.62 -9.09
N PRO A 43 5.71 -5.32 -9.51
CA PRO A 43 6.58 -6.05 -8.60
C PRO A 43 7.14 -5.19 -7.47
N GLU A 44 7.43 -3.92 -7.76
CA GLU A 44 7.94 -2.95 -6.79
C GLU A 44 6.94 -2.67 -5.67
N PHE A 45 5.65 -2.53 -6.00
CA PHE A 45 4.59 -2.40 -4.99
C PHE A 45 4.48 -3.67 -4.13
N ALA A 46 4.52 -4.85 -4.77
CA ALA A 46 4.43 -6.12 -4.05
C ALA A 46 5.61 -6.31 -3.08
N MET A 47 6.82 -5.93 -3.50
CA MET A 47 8.01 -6.00 -2.64
C MET A 47 7.88 -5.08 -1.43
N ALA A 48 7.49 -3.82 -1.64
CA ALA A 48 7.29 -2.87 -0.55
C ALA A 48 6.30 -3.37 0.49
N VAL A 49 5.19 -3.99 0.07
CA VAL A 49 4.20 -4.57 1.00
C VAL A 49 4.78 -5.73 1.81
N VAL A 50 5.53 -6.64 1.16
CA VAL A 50 6.13 -7.80 1.83
C VAL A 50 7.21 -7.36 2.83
N GLU A 51 8.07 -6.42 2.44
CA GLU A 51 9.12 -5.88 3.30
C GLU A 51 8.53 -5.17 4.52
N THR A 52 7.55 -4.27 4.32
CA THR A 52 6.87 -3.59 5.44
C THR A 52 6.19 -4.60 6.37
N PHE A 53 5.54 -5.63 5.83
CA PHE A 53 4.93 -6.66 6.66
C PHE A 53 5.98 -7.45 7.45
N ASP A 54 7.07 -7.86 6.81
CA ASP A 54 8.16 -8.59 7.45
C ASP A 54 8.79 -7.80 8.61
N GLU A 55 9.02 -6.51 8.41
CA GLU A 55 9.49 -5.58 9.44
C GLU A 55 8.52 -5.50 10.61
N MET A 56 7.21 -5.32 10.34
CA MET A 56 6.18 -5.29 11.38
C MET A 56 6.14 -6.60 12.21
N MET A 57 6.34 -7.75 11.58
CA MET A 57 6.32 -9.04 12.28
C MET A 57 7.53 -9.20 13.19
N LYS A 58 8.73 -8.83 12.70
CA LYS A 58 9.98 -8.85 13.46
C LYS A 58 9.92 -7.94 14.68
N ASP A 59 9.38 -6.73 14.51
CA ASP A 59 9.22 -5.76 15.60
C ASP A 59 8.26 -6.25 16.70
N ASN A 60 7.29 -7.11 16.35
CA ASN A 60 6.38 -7.75 17.30
C ASN A 60 6.91 -9.06 17.91
N GLY A 61 8.18 -9.41 17.67
CA GLY A 61 8.83 -10.60 18.22
C GLY A 61 8.36 -11.92 17.61
N LEU A 62 7.67 -11.87 16.47
CA LEU A 62 7.29 -13.03 15.66
C LEU A 62 8.28 -13.16 14.52
N ASP A 63 9.15 -14.17 14.59
CA ASP A 63 10.11 -14.45 13.52
C ASP A 63 9.35 -14.91 12.26
N SER A 64 9.56 -14.23 11.13
CA SER A 64 8.87 -14.49 9.86
C SER A 64 9.36 -15.74 9.14
N ASN A 65 10.38 -16.41 9.68
CA ASN A 65 10.89 -17.71 9.22
C ASN A 65 9.86 -18.87 9.26
N ILE A 66 8.62 -18.64 9.69
CA ILE A 66 7.53 -19.63 9.72
C ILE A 66 7.02 -19.97 8.31
N PHE A 67 7.31 -19.15 7.30
CA PHE A 67 6.85 -19.34 5.91
C PHE A 67 7.91 -19.92 4.96
N ASN A 68 9.06 -20.36 5.48
CA ASN A 68 10.15 -21.00 4.71
C ASN A 68 10.17 -22.52 4.90
#